data_AF-A0A661ZFZ8-F1
#
_entry.id   AF-A0A661ZFZ8-F1
#
_cell.length_a   1.000
_cell.length_b   1.000
_cell.length_c   1.000
_cell.angle_alpha   90.00
_cell.angle_beta   90.00
_cell.angle_gamma   90.00
#
_symmetry.space_group_name_H-M   'P 1'
#
loop_
_entity.id
_entity.type
_entity.pdbx_description
1 polymer ?
#
loop_
_entity_poly.entity_id
_entity_poly.type
_entity_poly.pdbx_seq_one_letter_code
_entity_poly.pdbx_strand_id
1 'polypeptide(L)'
;ICCVEKIAGLNPEPIDYGKVPGAVYTTPEVASVGLSEKTAVEQGYEVKIGKFPYTASGKATAAGNRDGFIKLIFDTKTDKLLGAHFVGLNVTEMIAEAVVSLKLGAEGHDLIKSIHPHPTMSEAIMEAAAAAYDEVIHI
;
A
#
# COMPACT_ATOMS: atom_id res chain seq x y z
N ILE A 1 -2.78 22.48 -3.10
CA ILE A 1 -3.59 23.71 -2.91
C ILE A 1 -3.25 24.49 -1.64
N CYS A 2 -2.61 23.87 -0.64
CA CYS A 2 -2.20 24.49 0.64
C CYS A 2 -1.64 25.93 0.54
N CYS A 3 -0.70 26.21 -0.39
CA CYS A 3 -0.17 27.57 -0.57
C CYS A 3 -1.26 28.60 -0.93
N VAL A 4 -2.12 28.27 -1.91
CA VAL A 4 -3.20 29.15 -2.36
C VAL A 4 -4.27 29.32 -1.27
N GLU A 5 -4.63 28.24 -0.57
CA GLU A 5 -5.56 28.28 0.56
C GLU A 5 -5.03 29.19 1.68
N LYS A 6 -3.72 29.11 1.97
CA LYS A 6 -3.08 29.96 2.96
C LYS A 6 -3.07 31.43 2.53
N ILE A 7 -2.77 31.72 1.26
CA ILE A 7 -2.85 33.08 0.69
C ILE A 7 -4.29 33.62 0.77
N ALA A 8 -5.28 32.77 0.56
CA ALA A 8 -6.70 33.12 0.66
C ALA A 8 -7.21 33.27 2.10
N GLY A 9 -6.34 33.17 3.11
CA GLY A 9 -6.71 33.29 4.53
C GLY A 9 -7.46 32.09 5.09
N LEU A 10 -7.46 30.95 4.39
CA LEU A 10 -8.01 29.69 4.88
C LEU A 10 -7.02 28.98 5.82
N ASN A 11 -7.48 27.91 6.45
CA ASN A 11 -6.71 27.06 7.35
C ASN A 11 -6.44 25.69 6.71
N PRO A 12 -5.54 25.61 5.71
CA PRO A 12 -5.24 24.34 5.06
C PRO A 12 -4.52 23.40 6.02
N GLU A 13 -4.77 22.11 5.87
CA GLU A 13 -3.94 21.09 6.52
C GLU A 13 -2.50 21.17 5.99
N PRO A 14 -1.48 21.05 6.87
CA PRO A 14 -0.10 20.91 6.43
C PRO A 14 0.08 19.69 5.53
N ILE A 15 0.99 19.81 4.55
CA ILE A 15 1.36 18.67 3.71
C ILE A 15 2.11 17.65 4.58
N ASP A 16 1.58 16.42 4.62
CA ASP A 16 2.25 15.29 5.24
C ASP A 16 3.19 14.64 4.23
N TYR A 17 4.48 15.01 4.30
CA TYR A 17 5.50 14.49 3.38
C TYR A 17 5.75 12.99 3.55
N GLY A 18 5.35 12.39 4.67
CA GLY A 18 5.41 10.93 4.87
C GLY A 18 4.42 10.16 3.99
N LYS A 19 3.44 10.84 3.39
CA LYS A 19 2.37 10.24 2.57
C LYS A 19 2.45 10.60 1.10
N VAL A 20 3.58 11.15 0.65
CA VAL A 20 3.82 11.43 -0.77
C VAL A 20 4.24 10.13 -1.46
N PRO A 21 3.49 9.64 -2.47
CA PRO A 21 3.88 8.45 -3.19
C PRO A 21 5.07 8.71 -4.12
N GLY A 22 5.94 7.71 -4.26
CA GLY A 22 6.93 7.61 -5.32
C GLY A 22 6.51 6.56 -6.35
N ALA A 23 6.75 6.86 -7.63
CA ALA A 23 6.44 5.98 -8.75
C ALA A 23 7.63 5.94 -9.73
N VAL A 24 8.00 4.73 -10.16
CA VAL A 24 9.05 4.48 -11.15
C VAL A 24 8.43 3.63 -12.26
N TYR A 25 8.32 4.22 -13.45
CA TYR A 25 7.61 3.66 -14.61
C TYR A 25 8.50 2.71 -15.45
N THR A 26 9.21 1.81 -14.77
CA THR A 26 9.95 0.71 -15.40
C THR A 26 9.04 -0.46 -15.76
N THR A 27 9.60 -1.53 -16.32
CA THR A 27 8.88 -2.79 -16.51
C THR A 27 9.64 -3.92 -15.79
N PRO A 28 9.10 -4.48 -14.68
CA PRO A 28 7.86 -4.08 -14.00
C PRO A 28 7.95 -2.68 -13.37
N GLU A 29 6.80 -2.05 -13.13
CA GLU A 29 6.72 -0.76 -12.44
C GLU A 29 7.02 -0.95 -10.95
N VAL A 30 7.43 0.13 -10.29
CA VAL A 30 7.64 0.18 -8.84
C VAL A 30 6.92 1.40 -8.27
N ALA A 31 6.13 1.21 -7.22
CA ALA A 31 5.48 2.30 -6.50
C ALA A 31 5.60 2.11 -4.99
N SER A 32 5.71 3.21 -4.24
CA SER A 32 5.79 3.14 -2.78
C SER A 32 5.23 4.38 -2.12
N VAL A 33 4.71 4.25 -0.90
CA VAL A 33 4.29 5.36 -0.04
C VAL A 33 4.48 4.96 1.42
N GLY A 34 4.76 5.93 2.30
CA GLY A 34 4.99 5.68 3.72
C GLY A 34 6.39 5.16 4.02
N LEU A 35 6.52 4.46 5.15
CA LEU A 35 7.80 4.00 5.66
C LEU A 35 8.27 2.74 4.91
N SER A 36 9.59 2.64 4.71
CA SER A 36 10.21 1.35 4.42
C SER A 36 10.28 0.52 5.70
N GLU A 37 10.39 -0.80 5.58
CA GLU A 37 10.51 -1.72 6.71
C GLU A 37 11.73 -1.37 7.58
N LYS A 38 12.88 -1.13 6.93
CA LYS A 38 14.11 -0.69 7.60
C LYS A 38 13.87 0.61 8.37
N THR A 39 13.25 1.61 7.73
CA THR A 39 12.98 2.91 8.35
C THR A 39 11.98 2.81 9.49
N ALA A 40 10.96 1.96 9.38
CA ALA A 40 9.99 1.74 10.45
C ALA A 40 10.68 1.14 11.69
N VAL A 41 11.53 0.13 11.51
CA VAL A 41 12.32 -0.46 12.60
C VAL A 41 13.31 0.55 13.19
N GLU A 42 14.01 1.33 12.36
CA GLU A 42 14.93 2.40 12.81
C GLU A 42 14.22 3.50 13.61
N GLN A 43 12.94 3.76 13.32
CA GLN A 43 12.09 4.68 14.07
C GLN A 43 11.47 4.06 15.33
N GLY A 44 11.76 2.79 15.62
CA GLY A 44 11.30 2.11 16.84
C GLY A 44 9.90 1.49 16.76
N TYR A 45 9.33 1.37 15.56
CA TYR A 45 8.09 0.61 15.38
C TYR A 45 8.37 -0.89 15.50
N GLU A 46 7.44 -1.60 16.14
CA GLU A 46 7.34 -3.05 16.01
C GLU A 46 6.45 -3.33 14.82
N VAL A 47 6.96 -4.05 13.83
CA VAL A 47 6.29 -4.17 12.54
C VAL A 47 5.77 -5.57 12.26
N LYS A 48 4.62 -5.62 11.61
CA LYS A 48 4.04 -6.79 10.98
C LYS A 48 4.07 -6.58 9.47
N ILE A 49 4.54 -7.57 8.73
CA ILE A 49 4.79 -7.47 7.29
C ILE A 49 3.88 -8.45 6.56
N GLY A 50 3.13 -7.92 5.60
CA GLY A 50 2.29 -8.71 4.71
C GLY A 50 2.84 -8.64 3.29
N LYS A 51 2.97 -9.78 2.60
CA LYS A 51 3.48 -9.83 1.24
C LYS A 51 2.71 -10.84 0.39
N PHE A 52 2.20 -10.38 -0.75
CA PHE A 52 1.52 -11.24 -1.72
C PHE A 52 2.20 -11.18 -3.09
N PRO A 53 2.65 -12.31 -3.65
CA PRO A 53 3.30 -12.36 -4.95
C PRO A 53 2.28 -12.41 -6.10
N TYR A 54 2.55 -11.70 -7.21
CA TYR A 54 1.67 -11.76 -8.38
C TYR A 54 1.66 -13.13 -9.09
N THR A 55 2.61 -14.01 -8.76
CA THR A 55 2.57 -15.42 -9.19
C THR A 55 1.35 -16.17 -8.68
N ALA A 56 0.74 -15.75 -7.57
CA ALA A 56 -0.48 -16.30 -6.99
C ALA A 56 -1.76 -15.58 -7.45
N SER A 57 -1.66 -14.49 -8.24
CA SER A 57 -2.82 -13.76 -8.74
C SER A 57 -3.37 -14.38 -10.02
N GLY A 58 -4.67 -14.70 -10.01
CA GLY A 58 -5.41 -15.13 -11.19
C GLY A 58 -5.45 -14.04 -12.27
N LYS A 59 -5.64 -12.77 -11.89
CA LYS A 59 -5.62 -11.65 -12.84
C LYS A 59 -4.24 -11.46 -13.47
N ALA A 60 -3.17 -11.51 -12.68
CA ALA A 60 -1.79 -11.39 -13.17
C ALA A 60 -1.46 -12.50 -14.18
N THR A 61 -1.92 -13.72 -13.89
CA THR A 61 -1.80 -14.88 -14.79
C THR A 61 -2.56 -14.64 -16.09
N ALA A 62 -3.83 -14.20 -16.02
CA ALA A 62 -4.63 -13.90 -17.21
C ALA A 62 -4.06 -12.74 -18.05
N ALA A 63 -3.37 -11.79 -17.42
CA ALA A 63 -2.70 -10.67 -18.08
C ALA A 63 -1.30 -11.03 -18.64
N GLY A 64 -0.79 -12.24 -18.39
CA GLY A 64 0.56 -12.64 -18.79
C GLY A 64 1.68 -11.90 -18.06
N ASN A 65 1.38 -11.24 -16.92
CA ASN A 65 2.31 -10.40 -16.17
C ASN A 65 2.31 -10.81 -14.70
N ARG A 66 3.12 -11.81 -14.36
CA ARG A 66 3.16 -12.43 -13.01
C ARG A 66 4.32 -11.95 -12.15
N ASP A 67 5.15 -11.05 -12.68
CA ASP A 67 6.31 -10.53 -11.97
C ASP A 67 5.91 -9.54 -10.88
N GLY A 68 6.63 -9.60 -9.76
CA GLY A 68 6.48 -8.66 -8.67
C GLY A 68 5.54 -9.12 -7.54
N PHE A 69 5.17 -8.17 -6.68
CA PHE A 69 4.45 -8.40 -5.44
C PHE A 69 3.88 -7.09 -4.88
N ILE A 70 2.95 -7.25 -3.94
CA ILE A 70 2.53 -6.20 -3.01
C ILE A 70 3.14 -6.50 -1.64
N LYS A 71 3.75 -5.49 -0.99
CA LYS A 71 4.21 -5.55 0.40
C LYS A 71 3.59 -4.41 1.21
N LEU A 72 2.98 -4.76 2.34
CA LEU A 72 2.40 -3.83 3.31
C LEU A 72 3.10 -3.97 4.66
N ILE A 73 3.22 -2.85 5.37
CA ILE A 73 3.92 -2.74 6.64
C ILE A 73 2.96 -2.12 7.64
N PHE A 74 2.68 -2.83 8.73
CA PHE A 74 1.78 -2.40 9.80
C PHE A 74 2.53 -2.26 11.11
N ASP A 75 2.11 -1.33 11.96
CA ASP A 75 2.53 -1.26 13.36
C ASP A 75 1.78 -2.31 14.18
N THR A 76 2.50 -3.18 14.89
CA THR A 76 1.88 -4.22 15.73
C THR A 76 1.11 -3.64 16.92
N LYS A 77 1.45 -2.42 17.36
CA LYS A 77 0.83 -1.79 18.55
C LYS A 77 -0.50 -1.13 18.23
N THR A 78 -0.61 -0.51 17.06
CA THR A 78 -1.78 0.29 16.66
C THR A 78 -2.58 -0.30 15.51
N ASP A 79 -2.10 -1.38 14.90
CA ASP A 79 -2.64 -2.02 13.70
C ASP A 79 -2.61 -1.15 12.43
N LYS A 80 -2.08 0.07 12.53
CA LYS A 80 -2.10 1.05 11.43
C LYS A 80 -1.10 0.69 10.35
N LEU A 81 -1.51 0.92 9.10
CA LEU A 81 -0.62 0.91 7.96
C LEU A 81 0.47 1.98 8.13
N LEU A 82 1.74 1.58 8.02
CA LEU A 82 2.92 2.45 8.07
C LEU A 82 3.50 2.71 6.68
N GLY A 83 3.39 1.74 5.78
CA GLY A 83 3.92 1.88 4.42
C GLY A 83 3.50 0.75 3.48
N ALA A 84 3.55 1.05 2.19
CA ALA A 84 3.15 0.17 1.11
C ALA A 84 4.17 0.24 -0.03
N HIS A 85 4.57 -0.93 -0.56
CA HIS A 85 5.62 -1.08 -1.57
C HIS A 85 5.19 -2.09 -2.61
N PHE A 86 4.98 -1.63 -3.83
CA PHE A 86 4.37 -2.39 -4.92
C PHE A 86 5.36 -2.55 -6.07
N VAL A 87 5.39 -3.73 -6.66
CA VAL A 87 6.16 -4.05 -7.87
C VAL A 87 5.26 -4.87 -8.79
N GLY A 88 5.02 -4.45 -10.03
CA GLY A 88 4.18 -5.20 -10.96
C GLY A 88 3.60 -4.37 -12.10
N LEU A 89 2.59 -4.93 -12.78
CA LEU A 89 1.87 -4.22 -13.85
C LEU A 89 0.85 -3.23 -13.25
N ASN A 90 0.89 -1.97 -13.70
CA ASN A 90 0.00 -0.87 -13.30
C ASN A 90 0.00 -0.54 -11.80
N VAL A 91 1.07 -0.88 -11.08
CA VAL A 91 1.15 -0.59 -9.64
C VAL A 91 1.29 0.90 -9.33
N THR A 92 1.74 1.73 -10.30
CA THR A 92 1.78 3.18 -10.13
C THR A 92 0.39 3.82 -10.07
N GLU A 93 -0.63 3.18 -10.64
CA GLU A 93 -2.03 3.59 -10.50
C GLU A 93 -2.61 3.05 -9.19
N MET A 94 -2.30 1.80 -8.84
CA MET A 94 -2.83 1.14 -7.64
C MET A 94 -2.35 1.77 -6.33
N ILE A 95 -1.16 2.40 -6.30
CA ILE A 95 -0.60 3.01 -5.08
C ILE A 95 -1.51 4.10 -4.48
N ALA A 96 -2.41 4.68 -5.28
CA ALA A 96 -3.39 5.67 -4.81
C ALA A 96 -4.27 5.13 -3.67
N GLU A 97 -4.61 3.83 -3.69
CA GLU A 97 -5.36 3.19 -2.59
C GLU A 97 -4.58 3.25 -1.28
N ALA A 98 -3.29 2.89 -1.31
CA ALA A 98 -2.42 2.95 -0.13
C ALA A 98 -2.22 4.38 0.38
N VAL A 99 -2.18 5.39 -0.50
CA VAL A 99 -2.10 6.80 -0.11
C VAL A 99 -3.34 7.21 0.70
N VAL A 100 -4.53 6.84 0.23
CA VAL A 100 -5.80 7.13 0.93
C VAL A 100 -5.85 6.38 2.27
N SER A 101 -5.48 5.09 2.28
CA SER A 101 -5.43 4.27 3.48
C SER A 101 -4.49 4.85 4.54
N LEU A 102 -3.28 5.28 4.16
CA LEU A 102 -2.36 5.98 5.06
C LEU A 102 -2.91 7.31 5.56
N LYS A 103 -3.57 8.10 4.71
CA LYS A 103 -4.16 9.39 5.10
C LYS A 103 -5.26 9.21 6.14
N LEU A 104 -6.08 8.17 6.00
CA LEU A 104 -7.15 7.81 6.94
C LEU A 104 -6.63 7.09 8.19
N GLY A 105 -5.39 6.60 8.16
CA GLY A 105 -4.83 5.81 9.25
C GLY A 105 -5.46 4.42 9.36
N ALA A 106 -5.78 3.82 8.21
CA ALA A 106 -6.43 2.52 8.10
C ALA A 106 -5.64 1.42 8.81
N GLU A 107 -6.37 0.52 9.45
CA GLU A 107 -5.87 -0.68 10.10
C GLU A 107 -5.80 -1.83 9.10
N GLY A 108 -5.04 -2.90 9.39
CA GLY A 108 -4.93 -4.03 8.46
C GLY A 108 -6.29 -4.68 8.17
N HIS A 109 -7.19 -4.73 9.15
CA HIS A 109 -8.53 -5.28 8.97
C HIS A 109 -9.44 -4.43 8.08
N ASP A 110 -9.22 -3.12 7.98
CA ASP A 110 -9.94 -2.27 7.03
C ASP A 110 -9.65 -2.72 5.58
N LEU A 111 -8.40 -3.08 5.30
CA LEU A 111 -7.97 -3.58 3.99
C LEU A 111 -8.46 -5.01 3.74
N ILE A 112 -8.36 -5.89 4.75
CA ILE A 112 -8.80 -7.30 4.64
C ILE A 112 -10.31 -7.39 4.41
N LYS A 113 -11.11 -6.57 5.10
CA LYS A 113 -12.58 -6.63 5.02
C LYS A 113 -13.16 -5.79 3.89
N SER A 114 -12.33 -5.02 3.17
CA SER A 114 -12.74 -4.29 1.98
C SER A 114 -12.88 -5.22 0.78
N ILE A 115 -14.06 -5.21 0.15
CA ILE A 115 -14.35 -6.05 -1.02
C ILE A 115 -13.60 -5.51 -2.24
N HIS A 116 -12.59 -6.26 -2.68
CA HIS A 116 -11.88 -5.99 -3.92
C HIS A 116 -12.59 -6.69 -5.10
N PRO A 117 -12.72 -6.05 -6.27
CA PRO A 117 -13.34 -6.69 -7.42
C PRO A 117 -12.52 -7.91 -7.90
N HIS A 118 -13.20 -8.99 -8.27
CA HIS A 118 -12.56 -10.19 -8.80
C HIS A 118 -12.87 -10.40 -10.30
N PRO A 119 -11.89 -10.75 -11.16
CA PRO A 119 -10.45 -10.77 -10.90
C PRO A 119 -9.80 -9.39 -11.17
N THR A 120 -8.99 -8.89 -10.23
CA THR A 120 -8.19 -7.66 -10.40
C THR A 120 -6.78 -7.77 -9.84
N MET A 121 -5.89 -6.86 -10.24
CA MET A 121 -4.56 -6.76 -9.65
C MET A 121 -4.61 -6.24 -8.21
N SER A 122 -5.64 -5.46 -7.85
CA SER A 122 -5.79 -4.87 -6.52
C SER A 122 -6.17 -5.89 -5.44
N GLU A 123 -6.69 -7.08 -5.79
CA GLU A 123 -6.85 -8.18 -4.83
C GLU A 123 -5.54 -8.51 -4.09
N ALA A 124 -4.38 -8.28 -4.72
CA ALA A 124 -3.09 -8.47 -4.09
C ALA A 124 -2.84 -7.53 -2.89
N ILE A 125 -3.53 -6.39 -2.80
CA ILE A 125 -3.47 -5.48 -1.63
C ILE A 125 -4.20 -6.12 -0.45
N MET A 126 -5.43 -6.59 -0.65
CA MET A 126 -6.20 -7.34 0.34
C MET A 126 -5.46 -8.60 0.82
N GLU A 127 -4.93 -9.40 -0.11
CA GLU A 127 -4.20 -10.61 0.25
C GLU A 127 -2.87 -10.31 0.94
N ALA A 128 -2.16 -9.25 0.55
CA ALA A 128 -0.97 -8.82 1.27
C ALA A 128 -1.31 -8.36 2.69
N ALA A 129 -2.43 -7.64 2.88
CA ALA A 129 -2.90 -7.31 4.21
C ALA A 129 -3.20 -8.60 4.98
N ALA A 130 -4.00 -9.52 4.44
CA ALA A 130 -4.36 -10.80 5.08
C ALA A 130 -3.13 -11.65 5.42
N ALA A 131 -2.09 -11.65 4.59
CA ALA A 131 -0.84 -12.35 4.84
C ALA A 131 -0.09 -11.83 6.07
N ALA A 132 -0.26 -10.55 6.42
CA ALA A 132 0.31 -10.00 7.64
C ALA A 132 -0.37 -10.57 8.92
N TYR A 133 -1.61 -11.10 8.79
CA TYR A 133 -2.44 -11.58 9.90
C TYR A 133 -2.68 -13.09 9.87
N ASP A 134 -1.95 -13.83 9.03
CA ASP A 134 -2.16 -15.27 8.83
C ASP A 134 -3.59 -15.62 8.36
N GLU A 135 -4.26 -14.69 7.67
CA GLU A 135 -5.62 -14.84 7.10
C GLU A 135 -5.63 -14.97 5.57
N VAL A 136 -4.46 -15.04 4.94
CA VAL A 136 -4.32 -15.11 3.48
C VAL A 136 -4.92 -16.40 2.92
N ILE A 137 -5.55 -16.32 1.74
CA ILE A 137 -6.30 -17.44 1.17
C ILE A 137 -5.55 -18.05 -0.02
N HIS A 138 -4.83 -17.24 -0.79
CA HIS A 138 -4.33 -17.64 -2.11
C HIS A 138 -2.82 -17.98 -2.17
N ILE A 139 -2.13 -18.09 -1.02
CA ILE A 139 -0.72 -18.56 -0.90
C ILE A 139 -0.52 -19.54 0.24
#